data_AF-A0A7D9H7Y9-F1
#
_entry.id   AF-A0A7D9H7Y9-F1
#
_cell.length_a   1.000
_cell.length_b   1.000
_cell.length_c   1.000
_cell.angle_alpha   90.00
_cell.angle_beta   90.00
_cell.angle_gamma   90.00
#
_symmetry.space_group_name_H-M   'P 1'
#
loop_
_entity.id
_entity.type
_entity.pdbx_description
1 polymer ?
#
loop_
_entity_poly.entity_id
_entity_poly.type
_entity_poly.pdbx_seq_one_letter_code
_entity_poly.pdbx_strand_id
1 'polypeptide(L)'
;MTYFQGLFEKHCQTVGAPTQLSFFTTTFSLLFMILNVPGNVLVILAVAKDPYKKLRTPFNYLMANLALADLIVGTVTDPMSIYIHWKEGINAKLLKSEYQILHMSYFISCTASVLSLATLAVERYLAIRNPHTYRNR
;
A
#
# COMPACT_ATOMS: atom_id res chain seq x y z
N MET A 1 13.55 19.24 -28.89
CA MET A 1 13.12 18.48 -27.69
C MET A 1 11.69 18.83 -27.26
N THR A 2 11.34 20.10 -27.09
CA THR A 2 10.01 20.58 -26.63
C THR A 2 8.82 20.24 -27.55
N TYR A 3 9.01 20.23 -28.87
CA TYR A 3 7.94 19.88 -29.83
C TYR A 3 7.50 18.42 -29.73
N PHE A 4 8.44 17.50 -29.46
CA PHE A 4 8.14 16.08 -29.34
C PHE A 4 7.35 15.80 -28.05
N GLN A 5 7.69 16.48 -26.97
CA GLN A 5 6.98 16.36 -25.69
C GLN A 5 5.54 16.91 -25.79
N GLY A 6 5.33 18.01 -26.52
CA GLY A 6 3.99 18.54 -26.77
C GLY A 6 3.14 17.67 -27.71
N LEU A 7 3.76 16.98 -28.68
CA LEU A 7 3.09 15.98 -29.53
C LEU A 7 2.70 14.73 -28.73
N PHE A 8 3.58 14.27 -27.85
CA PHE A 8 3.32 13.13 -26.97
C PHE A 8 2.17 13.44 -26.00
N GLU A 9 2.14 14.63 -25.40
CA GLU A 9 1.06 15.05 -24.50
C GLU A 9 -0.30 15.14 -25.21
N LYS A 10 -0.33 15.63 -26.46
CA LYS A 10 -1.55 15.63 -27.29
C LYS A 10 -2.00 14.22 -27.70
N HIS A 11 -1.05 13.34 -28.02
CA HIS A 11 -1.36 11.95 -28.36
C HIS A 11 -1.92 11.19 -27.16
N CYS A 12 -1.34 11.35 -25.97
CA CYS A 12 -1.85 10.76 -24.72
C CYS A 12 -3.23 11.29 -24.30
N GLN A 13 -3.60 12.52 -24.68
CA GLN A 13 -4.97 13.02 -24.50
C GLN A 13 -5.99 12.40 -25.45
N THR A 14 -5.53 11.83 -26.57
CA THR A 14 -6.41 11.24 -27.60
C THR A 14 -6.59 9.73 -27.39
N VAL A 15 -5.70 9.09 -26.64
CA VAL A 15 -5.83 7.70 -26.22
C VAL A 15 -6.62 7.67 -24.91
N GLY A 16 -7.92 7.40 -24.99
CA GLY A 16 -8.74 7.15 -23.80
C GLY A 16 -8.16 5.97 -23.02
N ALA A 17 -8.13 6.07 -21.68
CA ALA A 17 -7.57 4.99 -20.89
C ALA A 17 -8.35 3.69 -21.14
N PRO A 18 -7.66 2.53 -21.20
CA PRO A 18 -8.34 1.25 -21.34
C PRO A 18 -9.25 1.02 -20.14
N THR A 19 -10.56 1.14 -20.35
CA THR A 19 -11.59 0.97 -19.32
C THR A 19 -11.47 -0.37 -18.59
N GLN A 20 -11.05 -1.42 -19.31
CA GLN A 20 -10.80 -2.75 -18.76
C GLN A 20 -9.73 -2.75 -17.66
N LEU A 21 -8.62 -2.02 -17.84
CA LEU A 21 -7.60 -1.90 -16.79
C LEU A 21 -8.16 -1.13 -15.59
N SER A 22 -8.94 -0.09 -15.85
CA SER A 22 -9.53 0.74 -14.78
C SER A 22 -10.48 -0.05 -13.87
N PHE A 23 -11.31 -0.91 -14.45
CA PHE A 23 -12.17 -1.81 -13.69
C PHE A 23 -11.37 -2.84 -12.88
N PHE A 24 -10.30 -3.38 -13.48
CA PHE A 24 -9.43 -4.34 -12.80
C PHE A 24 -8.74 -3.69 -11.60
N THR A 25 -8.08 -2.54 -11.79
CA THR A 25 -7.39 -1.84 -10.69
C THR A 25 -8.35 -1.42 -9.58
N THR A 26 -9.54 -0.93 -9.93
CA THR A 26 -10.59 -0.59 -8.96
C THR A 26 -10.98 -1.80 -8.11
N THR A 27 -11.18 -2.96 -8.74
CA THR A 27 -11.54 -4.21 -8.03
C THR A 27 -10.43 -4.65 -7.09
N PHE A 28 -9.18 -4.62 -7.54
CA PHE A 28 -8.02 -4.97 -6.71
C PHE A 28 -7.86 -4.00 -5.54
N SER A 29 -7.95 -2.69 -5.75
CA SER A 29 -7.91 -1.70 -4.66
C SER A 29 -9.01 -1.94 -3.63
N LEU A 30 -10.21 -2.33 -4.06
CA LEU A 30 -11.31 -2.65 -3.15
C LEU A 30 -11.02 -3.90 -2.30
N LEU A 31 -10.48 -4.95 -2.94
CA LEU A 31 -10.05 -6.17 -2.25
C LEU A 31 -8.91 -5.89 -1.27
N PHE A 32 -7.93 -5.07 -1.66
CA PHE A 32 -6.85 -4.64 -0.79
C PHE A 32 -7.37 -3.85 0.40
N MET A 33 -8.32 -2.94 0.22
CA MET A 33 -8.93 -2.19 1.33
C MET A 33 -9.59 -3.14 2.35
N ILE A 34 -10.36 -4.12 1.88
CA ILE A 34 -11.02 -5.14 2.73
C ILE A 34 -9.98 -6.07 3.39
N LEU A 35 -8.89 -6.37 2.67
CA LEU A 35 -7.69 -7.07 3.09
C LEU A 35 -6.99 -6.43 4.29
N ASN A 36 -6.54 -5.22 4.01
CA ASN A 36 -5.46 -4.54 4.70
C ASN A 36 -5.97 -3.88 5.98
N VAL A 37 -7.19 -3.33 5.97
CA VAL A 37 -7.77 -2.66 7.14
C VAL A 37 -7.93 -3.62 8.33
N PRO A 38 -8.68 -4.75 8.23
CA PRO A 38 -8.82 -5.66 9.37
C PRO A 38 -7.50 -6.35 9.72
N GLY A 39 -6.64 -6.66 8.74
CA GLY A 39 -5.33 -7.27 8.98
C GLY A 39 -4.44 -6.38 9.85
N ASN A 40 -4.29 -5.10 9.50
CA ASN A 40 -3.47 -4.17 10.26
C ASN A 40 -4.11 -3.76 11.60
N VAL A 41 -5.44 -3.68 11.68
CA VAL A 41 -6.14 -3.51 12.96
C VAL A 41 -5.87 -4.69 13.90
N LEU A 42 -5.91 -5.92 13.39
CA LEU A 42 -5.58 -7.12 14.18
C LEU A 42 -4.13 -7.08 14.68
N VAL A 43 -3.17 -6.63 13.87
CA VAL A 43 -1.77 -6.44 14.30
C VAL A 43 -1.68 -5.42 15.43
N ILE A 44 -2.32 -4.25 15.30
CA ILE A 44 -2.34 -3.24 16.37
C ILE A 44 -3.00 -3.79 17.64
N LEU A 45 -4.12 -4.51 17.50
CA LEU A 45 -4.80 -5.15 18.62
C LEU A 45 -3.95 -6.22 19.28
N ALA A 46 -3.21 -7.02 18.51
CA ALA A 46 -2.29 -8.02 19.05
C ALA A 46 -1.17 -7.37 19.86
N VAL A 47 -0.55 -6.31 19.33
CA VAL A 47 0.49 -5.54 20.02
C VAL A 47 -0.08 -4.84 21.27
N ALA A 48 -1.31 -4.34 21.23
CA ALA A 48 -1.96 -3.64 22.34
C ALA A 48 -2.49 -4.58 23.43
N LYS A 49 -3.01 -5.75 23.06
CA LYS A 49 -3.55 -6.76 23.99
C LYS A 49 -2.47 -7.59 24.65
N ASP A 50 -1.21 -7.49 24.25
CA ASP A 50 -0.10 -8.28 24.79
C ASP A 50 0.06 -8.05 26.32
N PRO A 51 -0.43 -8.96 27.19
CA PRO A 51 -0.58 -8.70 28.62
C PRO A 51 0.74 -8.77 29.39
N TYR A 52 1.76 -9.39 28.78
CA TYR A 52 2.96 -9.82 29.49
C TYR A 52 4.07 -8.76 29.57
N LYS A 53 3.93 -7.58 28.93
CA LYS A 53 4.94 -6.50 28.89
C LYS A 53 6.39 -6.93 28.56
N LYS A 54 6.60 -8.18 28.11
CA LYS A 54 7.90 -8.73 27.70
C LYS A 54 8.31 -8.30 26.29
N LEU A 55 7.41 -7.65 25.54
CA LEU A 55 7.59 -7.26 24.13
C LEU A 55 7.91 -5.78 23.92
N ARG A 56 8.67 -5.13 24.82
CA ARG A 56 9.43 -3.91 24.45
C ARG A 56 10.67 -4.29 23.63
N THR A 57 10.49 -5.17 22.65
CA THR A 57 11.49 -5.52 21.65
C THR A 57 11.32 -4.58 20.45
N PRO A 58 12.42 -4.20 19.77
CA PRO A 58 12.37 -3.33 18.60
C PRO A 58 11.44 -3.85 17.51
N PHE A 59 11.21 -5.17 17.49
CA PHE A 59 10.28 -5.85 16.59
C PHE A 59 8.83 -5.38 16.70
N ASN A 60 8.26 -5.24 17.91
CA ASN A 60 6.86 -4.84 18.08
C ASN A 60 6.61 -3.38 17.69
N TYR A 61 7.59 -2.49 17.93
CA TYR A 61 7.50 -1.10 17.48
C TYR A 61 7.55 -1.00 15.95
N LEU A 62 8.36 -1.82 15.29
CA LEU A 62 8.44 -1.88 13.84
C LEU A 62 7.11 -2.37 13.24
N MET A 63 6.54 -3.46 13.77
CA MET A 63 5.24 -3.97 13.32
C MET A 63 4.10 -2.98 13.55
N ALA A 64 4.07 -2.28 14.69
CA ALA A 64 3.04 -1.29 14.98
C ALA A 64 3.13 -0.07 14.05
N ASN A 65 4.34 0.43 13.78
CA ASN A 65 4.55 1.55 12.86
C ASN A 65 4.18 1.16 11.41
N LEU A 66 4.49 -0.07 11.01
CA LEU A 66 4.09 -0.61 9.71
C LEU A 66 2.55 -0.70 9.60
N ALA A 67 1.90 -1.31 10.59
CA ALA A 67 0.44 -1.43 10.60
C ALA A 67 -0.27 -0.06 10.58
N LEU A 68 0.30 0.94 11.25
CA LEU A 68 -0.18 2.33 11.16
C LEU A 68 0.02 2.91 9.75
N ALA A 69 1.19 2.71 9.14
CA ALA A 69 1.47 3.15 7.78
C ALA A 69 0.50 2.51 6.78
N ASP A 70 0.31 1.18 6.85
CA ASP A 70 -0.59 0.45 5.96
C ASP A 70 -2.06 0.81 6.16
N LEU A 71 -2.49 1.19 7.37
CA LEU A 71 -3.82 1.76 7.61
C LEU A 71 -3.99 3.12 6.96
N ILE A 72 -2.98 4.00 7.04
CA ILE A 72 -3.02 5.30 6.35
C ILE A 72 -3.09 5.08 4.83
N VAL A 73 -2.31 4.16 4.29
CA VAL A 73 -2.36 3.80 2.87
C VAL A 73 -3.74 3.26 2.49
N GLY A 74 -4.26 2.27 3.23
CA GLY A 74 -5.55 1.66 2.92
C GLY A 74 -6.75 2.60 3.07
N THR A 75 -6.64 3.63 3.90
CA THR A 75 -7.73 4.60 4.13
C THR A 75 -7.65 5.84 3.25
N VAL A 76 -6.47 6.19 2.72
CA VAL A 76 -6.29 7.39 1.89
C VAL A 76 -6.02 7.01 0.44
N THR A 77 -5.10 6.09 0.20
CA THR A 77 -4.60 5.74 -1.13
C THR A 77 -5.60 4.87 -1.90
N ASP A 78 -6.17 3.83 -1.28
CA ASP A 78 -7.13 2.94 -1.92
C ASP A 78 -8.43 3.66 -2.37
N PRO A 79 -9.11 4.47 -1.53
CA PRO A 79 -10.32 5.18 -1.96
C PRO A 79 -10.02 6.27 -3.00
N MET A 80 -8.85 6.92 -2.94
CA MET A 80 -8.43 7.85 -4.00
C MET A 80 -8.22 7.12 -5.33
N SER A 81 -7.57 5.96 -5.31
CA SER A 81 -7.38 5.12 -6.50
C SER A 81 -8.73 4.75 -7.11
N ILE A 82 -9.68 4.28 -6.31
CA ILE A 82 -11.04 3.94 -6.75
C ILE A 82 -11.73 5.14 -7.38
N TYR A 83 -11.66 6.31 -6.75
CA TYR A 83 -12.31 7.53 -7.24
C TYR A 83 -11.78 7.96 -8.63
N ILE A 84 -10.47 7.93 -8.81
CA ILE A 84 -9.84 8.37 -10.07
C ILE A 84 -10.10 7.36 -11.19
N HIS A 85 -9.94 6.06 -10.93
CA HIS A 85 -10.19 5.02 -11.91
C HIS A 85 -11.68 4.91 -12.28
N TRP A 86 -12.59 5.17 -11.35
CA TRP A 86 -14.01 5.28 -11.63
C TRP A 86 -14.32 6.46 -12.58
N LYS A 87 -13.76 7.64 -12.30
CA LYS A 87 -13.89 8.83 -13.16
C LYS A 87 -13.35 8.61 -14.58
N GLU A 88 -12.19 7.96 -14.67
CA GLU A 88 -11.60 7.57 -15.95
C GLU A 88 -12.53 6.60 -16.70
N GLY A 89 -13.13 5.62 -16.00
CA GLY A 89 -14.07 4.65 -16.58
C GLY A 89 -15.33 5.29 -17.17
N ILE A 90 -15.77 6.43 -16.66
CA ILE A 90 -16.92 7.20 -17.18
C ILE A 90 -16.51 8.29 -18.20
N ASN A 91 -15.25 8.33 -18.65
CA ASN A 91 -14.70 9.34 -19.55
C ASN A 91 -14.89 10.80 -19.04
N ALA A 92 -14.90 11.00 -17.73
CA ALA A 92 -14.94 12.34 -17.16
C ALA A 92 -13.56 13.03 -17.33
N LYS A 93 -13.56 14.35 -17.56
CA LYS A 93 -12.30 15.13 -17.58
C LYS A 93 -11.59 15.03 -16.23
N LEU A 94 -10.42 14.40 -16.21
CA LEU A 94 -9.51 14.41 -15.06
C LEU A 94 -8.75 15.74 -14.99
N LEU A 95 -8.61 16.30 -13.79
CA LEU A 95 -7.71 17.44 -13.58
C LEU A 95 -6.25 16.98 -13.49
N LYS A 96 -5.32 17.88 -13.84
CA LYS A 96 -3.87 17.67 -13.67
C LYS A 96 -3.49 17.23 -12.24
N SER A 97 -4.23 17.70 -11.23
CA SER A 97 -4.07 17.29 -9.84
C SER A 97 -4.37 15.82 -9.60
N GLU A 98 -5.32 15.23 -10.32
CA GLU A 98 -5.71 13.82 -10.16
C GLU A 98 -4.62 12.88 -10.69
N TYR A 99 -3.92 13.26 -11.77
CA TYR A 99 -2.72 12.55 -12.22
C TYR A 99 -1.60 12.58 -11.20
N GLN A 100 -1.39 13.73 -10.54
CA GLN A 100 -0.38 13.85 -9.49
C GLN A 100 -0.70 12.95 -8.30
N ILE A 101 -1.98 12.83 -7.94
CA ILE A 101 -2.45 11.94 -6.88
C ILE A 101 -2.23 10.47 -7.25
N LEU A 102 -2.50 10.05 -8.50
CA LEU A 102 -2.15 8.70 -8.98
C LEU A 102 -0.65 8.41 -8.89
N HIS A 103 0.19 9.40 -9.19
CA HIS A 103 1.63 9.22 -9.11
C HIS A 103 2.09 9.02 -7.66
N MET A 104 1.48 9.78 -6.73
CA MET A 104 1.75 9.64 -5.29
C MET A 104 1.25 8.30 -4.76
N SER A 105 0.07 7.82 -5.20
CA SER A 105 -0.45 6.51 -4.78
C SER A 105 0.45 5.36 -5.20
N TYR A 106 0.98 5.39 -6.43
CA TYR A 106 1.93 4.39 -6.92
C TYR A 106 3.23 4.36 -6.08
N PHE A 107 3.77 5.54 -5.77
CA PHE A 107 4.97 5.66 -4.95
C PHE A 107 4.76 5.11 -3.53
N ILE A 108 3.62 5.41 -2.93
CA ILE A 108 3.23 4.91 -1.61
C ILE A 108 3.08 3.39 -1.62
N SER A 109 2.42 2.82 -2.63
CA SER A 109 2.24 1.38 -2.77
C SER A 109 3.58 0.64 -2.90
N CYS A 110 4.50 1.17 -3.72
CA CYS A 110 5.84 0.62 -3.85
C CYS A 110 6.60 0.65 -2.51
N THR A 111 6.51 1.76 -1.78
CA THR A 111 7.12 1.92 -0.46
C THR A 111 6.54 0.91 0.54
N ALA A 112 5.22 0.75 0.59
CA ALA A 112 4.54 -0.21 1.48
C ALA A 112 4.96 -1.67 1.17
N SER A 113 5.09 -2.03 -0.10
CA SER A 113 5.56 -3.36 -0.51
C SER A 113 6.99 -3.64 -0.02
N VAL A 114 7.90 -2.67 -0.18
CA VAL A 114 9.28 -2.79 0.31
C VAL A 114 9.33 -2.91 1.83
N LEU A 115 8.51 -2.15 2.56
CA LEU A 115 8.44 -2.21 4.02
C LEU A 115 7.87 -3.54 4.53
N SER A 116 6.83 -4.06 3.86
CA SER A 116 6.28 -5.39 4.12
C SER A 116 7.34 -6.49 3.93
N LEU A 117 8.10 -6.43 2.82
CA LEU A 117 9.20 -7.36 2.55
C LEU A 117 10.32 -7.25 3.58
N ALA A 118 10.70 -6.02 3.96
CA ALA A 118 11.72 -5.78 4.98
C ALA A 118 11.30 -6.37 6.34
N THR A 119 10.02 -6.25 6.68
CA THR A 119 9.48 -6.80 7.92
C THR A 119 9.49 -8.33 7.90
N LEU A 120 9.02 -8.95 6.82
CA LEU A 120 9.12 -10.39 6.63
C LEU A 120 10.57 -10.89 6.71
N ALA A 121 11.52 -10.13 6.13
CA ALA A 121 12.94 -10.45 6.20
C ALA A 121 13.48 -10.34 7.64
N VAL A 122 13.09 -9.30 8.39
CA VAL A 122 13.50 -9.08 9.78
C VAL A 122 12.89 -10.15 10.70
N GLU A 123 11.64 -10.53 10.50
CA GLU A 123 10.99 -11.65 11.20
C GLU A 123 11.81 -12.93 11.05
N ARG A 124 12.14 -13.28 9.81
CA ARG A 124 12.92 -14.48 9.51
C ARG A 124 14.33 -14.38 10.04
N TYR A 125 14.95 -13.21 9.92
CA TYR A 125 16.27 -12.96 10.49
C TYR A 125 16.28 -13.15 12.01
N LEU A 126 15.31 -12.60 12.73
CA LEU A 126 15.20 -12.74 14.19
C LEU A 126 14.87 -14.17 14.61
N ALA A 127 14.00 -14.88 13.87
CA ALA A 127 13.70 -16.29 14.13
C ALA A 127 14.94 -17.19 13.97
N ILE A 128 15.84 -16.84 13.04
CA ILE A 128 17.11 -17.53 12.85
C ILE A 128 18.13 -17.13 13.92
N ARG A 129 18.21 -15.83 14.26
CA ARG A 129 19.20 -15.30 15.22
C ARG A 129 18.87 -15.62 16.68
N ASN A 130 17.60 -15.81 17.01
CA ASN A 130 17.13 -16.28 18.31
C ASN A 130 16.63 -17.72 18.21
N PRO A 131 17.51 -18.73 18.12
CA PRO A 131 17.15 -20.11 18.40
C PRO A 131 16.91 -20.22 19.91
N HIS A 132 15.85 -19.61 20.45
CA HIS A 132 15.59 -19.66 21.88
C HIS A 132 15.10 -21.08 22.23
N THR A 133 16.03 -21.91 22.70
CA THR A 133 15.81 -22.91 23.75
C THR A 133 14.94 -24.12 23.37
N TYR A 134 15.18 -24.76 22.22
CA TYR A 134 14.76 -26.16 22.01
C TYR A 134 15.97 -27.11 21.94
N ARG A 135 16.98 -26.87 22.79
CA ARG A 135 18.08 -27.83 23.02
C ARG A 135 18.44 -27.98 24.49
N ASN A 136 17.43 -28.09 25.35
CA ASN A 136 17.45 -28.83 26.62
C ASN A 136 16.16 -28.57 27.44
N ARG A 137 15.09 -29.28 27.09
CA ARG A 137 14.36 -30.12 28.04
C ARG A 137 13.86 -31.34 27.29
#